data_AF-A0A023G5D5-F1
#
_entry.id   AF-A0A023G5D5-F1
#
_cell.length_a   1.000
_cell.length_b   1.000
_cell.length_c   1.000
_cell.angle_alpha   90.00
_cell.angle_beta   90.00
_cell.angle_gamma   90.00
#
_symmetry.space_group_name_H-M   'P 1'
#
loop_
_entity.id
_entity.type
_entity.pdbx_description
1 polymer ?
#
loop_
_entity_poly.entity_id
_entity_poly.type
_entity_poly.pdbx_seq_one_letter_code
_entity_poly.pdbx_strand_id
1 'polypeptide(L)'
;RQVGRAQNMHCTKKYNVNDVDMIDVRTKYGQAKFSSKEDHSKWYVARHKGIFCFSSLNRMLSQKKRGGEITCLFDLALAELFRRSIALRSRCKNDKA
;
A
#
# COMPACT_ATOMS: atom_id res chain seq x y z
N ARG A 1 -14.39 4.56 21.45
CA ARG A 1 -14.27 3.28 20.69
C ARG A 1 -13.94 3.63 19.22
N GLN A 2 -12.68 3.54 18.78
CA GLN A 2 -12.23 4.04 17.45
C GLN A 2 -12.14 2.91 16.40
N VAL A 3 -13.29 2.44 15.90
CA VAL A 3 -13.38 1.28 15.00
C VAL A 3 -13.09 1.66 13.52
N GLY A 4 -13.18 2.95 13.17
CA GLY A 4 -13.04 3.45 11.79
C GLY A 4 -11.74 4.18 11.46
N ARG A 5 -10.66 4.03 12.24
CA ARG A 5 -9.38 4.72 11.93
C ARG A 5 -8.42 3.81 11.17
N ALA A 6 -7.71 4.40 10.20
CA ALA A 6 -6.58 3.76 9.55
C ALA A 6 -5.38 3.64 10.50
N GLN A 7 -4.55 2.63 10.30
CA GLN A 7 -3.21 2.60 10.86
C GLN A 7 -2.34 3.68 10.21
N ASN A 8 -1.37 4.21 10.96
CA ASN A 8 -0.37 5.13 10.42
C ASN A 8 0.82 4.36 9.85
N MET A 9 1.67 5.08 9.12
CA MET A 9 2.98 4.62 8.69
C MET A 9 3.78 4.07 9.88
N HIS A 10 4.64 3.09 9.61
CA HIS A 10 5.46 2.47 10.64
C HIS A 10 6.94 2.63 10.27
N CYS A 11 7.66 3.40 11.08
CA CYS A 11 9.08 3.69 10.84
C CYS A 11 9.93 3.03 11.92
N THR A 12 10.85 2.15 11.52
CA THR A 12 11.79 1.50 12.45
C THR A 12 13.20 1.51 11.88
N LYS A 13 14.17 1.03 12.67
CA LYS A 13 15.55 0.82 12.18
C LYS A 13 15.66 -0.36 11.19
N LYS A 14 14.74 -1.34 11.26
CA LYS A 14 14.83 -2.59 10.48
C LYS A 14 14.02 -2.53 9.18
N TYR A 15 12.83 -1.94 9.23
CA TYR A 15 11.93 -1.82 8.08
C TYR A 15 11.00 -0.60 8.23
N ASN A 16 10.49 -0.15 7.09
CA ASN A 16 9.50 0.92 7.01
C ASN A 16 8.24 0.43 6.30
N VAL A 17 7.09 0.91 6.76
CA VAL A 17 5.80 0.79 6.07
C VAL A 17 5.30 2.20 5.82
N ASN A 18 5.31 2.60 4.56
CA ASN A 18 4.80 3.89 4.11
C ASN A 18 3.31 3.74 3.73
N ASP A 19 2.52 4.76 4.03
CA ASP A 19 1.11 4.82 3.61
C ASP A 19 1.02 5.41 2.21
N VAL A 20 0.11 4.88 1.39
CA VAL A 20 -0.22 5.45 0.08
C VAL A 20 -1.40 6.40 0.27
N ASP A 21 -1.23 7.65 -0.17
CA ASP A 21 -2.24 8.71 0.00
C ASP A 21 -3.01 8.96 -1.29
N MET A 22 -2.31 8.91 -2.44
CA MET A 22 -2.89 9.11 -3.78
C MET A 22 -2.42 8.03 -4.74
N ILE A 23 -3.37 7.53 -5.52
CA ILE A 23 -3.15 6.55 -6.58
C ILE A 23 -3.38 7.25 -7.92
N ASP A 24 -2.51 7.00 -8.91
CA ASP A 24 -2.58 7.51 -10.27
C ASP A 24 -2.40 6.36 -11.25
N VAL A 25 -3.51 5.87 -11.81
CA VAL A 25 -3.52 4.79 -12.81
C VAL A 25 -3.62 5.41 -14.20
N ARG A 26 -2.61 5.12 -15.03
CA ARG A 26 -2.57 5.56 -16.43
C ARG A 26 -2.70 4.36 -17.34
N THR A 27 -3.65 4.46 -18.27
CA THR A 27 -3.88 3.47 -19.32
C THR A 27 -3.84 4.16 -20.67
N LYS A 28 -3.85 3.38 -21.75
CA LYS A 28 -4.00 3.93 -23.11
C LYS A 28 -5.34 4.66 -23.35
N TYR A 29 -6.32 4.44 -22.48
CA TYR A 29 -7.67 5.00 -22.59
C TYR A 29 -7.90 6.23 -21.70
N GLY A 30 -6.93 6.58 -20.85
CA GLY A 30 -7.05 7.72 -19.96
C GLY A 30 -6.33 7.53 -18.62
N GLN A 31 -6.57 8.46 -17.73
CA GLN A 31 -5.95 8.55 -16.42
C GLN A 31 -7.02 8.66 -15.33
N ALA A 32 -6.85 7.88 -14.27
CA ALA A 32 -7.66 7.98 -13.06
C ALA A 32 -6.74 8.26 -11.88
N LYS A 33 -6.93 9.43 -11.24
CA LYS A 33 -6.18 9.82 -10.05
C LYS A 33 -7.15 10.06 -8.90
N PHE A 34 -6.99 9.31 -7.81
CA PHE A 34 -7.94 9.28 -6.71
C PHE A 34 -7.23 9.04 -5.37
N SER A 35 -7.92 9.35 -4.28
CA SER A 35 -7.40 9.13 -2.93
C SER A 35 -7.40 7.64 -2.61
N SER A 36 -6.42 7.17 -1.82
CA SER A 36 -6.47 5.81 -1.27
C SER A 36 -7.70 5.53 -0.40
N LYS A 37 -8.40 6.58 0.07
CA LYS A 37 -9.69 6.46 0.76
C LYS A 37 -10.83 5.95 -0.14
N GLU A 38 -10.68 6.10 -1.46
CA GLU A 38 -11.61 5.59 -2.47
C GLU A 38 -11.22 4.17 -2.93
N ASP A 39 -10.06 3.66 -2.50
CA ASP A 39 -9.61 2.28 -2.70
C ASP A 39 -9.89 1.42 -1.48
N HIS A 40 -10.20 0.14 -1.68
CA HIS A 40 -10.36 -0.81 -0.59
C HIS A 40 -9.04 -1.02 0.20
N SER A 41 -7.88 -0.64 -0.37
CA SER A 41 -6.57 -0.58 0.30
C SER A 41 -6.09 -1.92 0.84
N LYS A 42 -6.28 -2.99 0.04
CA LYS A 42 -5.94 -4.38 0.39
C LYS A 42 -4.77 -4.94 -0.44
N TRP A 43 -3.77 -4.11 -0.68
CA TRP A 43 -2.59 -4.46 -1.45
C TRP A 43 -1.34 -3.86 -0.81
N TYR A 44 -0.20 -4.48 -1.12
CA TYR A 44 1.10 -4.10 -0.60
C TYR A 44 2.15 -4.33 -1.68
N VAL A 45 3.13 -3.45 -1.74
CA VAL A 45 4.24 -3.60 -2.67
C VAL A 45 5.55 -3.27 -1.98
N ALA A 46 6.55 -4.14 -2.16
CA ALA A 46 7.87 -3.89 -1.63
C ALA A 46 8.54 -2.74 -2.41
N ARG A 47 9.20 -1.83 -1.70
CA ARG A 47 9.86 -0.66 -2.33
C ARG A 47 10.94 -1.05 -3.34
N HIS A 48 11.79 -2.02 -2.97
CA HIS A 48 13.01 -2.36 -3.73
C HIS A 48 13.09 -3.84 -4.14
N LYS A 49 12.02 -4.61 -3.94
CA LYS A 49 11.95 -6.04 -4.31
C LYS A 49 10.81 -6.26 -5.28
N GLY A 50 10.89 -7.28 -6.13
CA GLY A 50 9.79 -7.72 -6.99
C GLY A 50 8.70 -8.46 -6.23
N ILE A 51 8.24 -7.93 -5.10
CA ILE A 51 7.21 -8.55 -4.25
C ILE A 51 5.97 -7.67 -4.26
N PHE A 52 4.87 -8.26 -4.70
CA PHE A 52 3.52 -7.71 -4.59
C PHE A 52 2.68 -8.65 -3.73
N CYS A 53 1.83 -8.09 -2.87
CA CYS A 53 0.90 -8.87 -2.07
C CYS A 53 -0.50 -8.25 -2.12
N PHE A 54 -1.52 -9.09 -1.95
CA PHE A 54 -2.90 -8.68 -1.71
C PHE A 54 -3.50 -9.49 -0.57
N SER A 55 -4.54 -8.97 0.07
CA SER A 55 -5.09 -9.53 1.29
C SER A 55 -6.61 -9.44 1.36
N SER A 56 -7.21 -10.21 2.27
CA SER A 56 -8.62 -10.03 2.62
C SER A 56 -8.85 -8.85 3.59
N LEU A 57 -7.80 -8.35 4.24
CA LEU A 57 -7.82 -7.28 5.25
C LEU A 57 -7.11 -6.02 4.75
N ASN A 58 -7.70 -4.84 4.99
CA ASN A 58 -6.99 -3.56 4.81
C ASN A 58 -6.30 -3.12 6.11
N ARG A 59 -5.61 -1.98 6.08
CA ARG A 59 -4.88 -1.44 7.24
C ARG A 59 -5.74 -0.63 8.22
N MET A 60 -7.05 -0.89 8.31
CA MET A 60 -7.90 -0.27 9.34
C MET A 60 -7.67 -0.91 10.73
N LEU A 61 -7.72 -0.12 11.81
CA LEU A 61 -7.49 -0.61 13.17
C LEU A 61 -8.51 -1.70 13.58
N SER A 62 -9.74 -1.63 13.08
CA SER A 62 -10.78 -2.64 13.31
C SER A 62 -10.47 -4.01 12.71
N GLN A 63 -9.59 -4.09 11.70
CA GLN A 63 -9.23 -5.35 11.07
C GLN A 63 -8.14 -6.11 11.85
N LYS A 64 -7.44 -5.47 12.80
CA LYS A 64 -6.31 -6.09 13.53
C LYS A 64 -6.66 -7.37 14.30
N LYS A 65 -7.90 -7.51 14.75
CA LYS A 65 -8.38 -8.67 15.51
C LYS A 65 -9.26 -9.61 14.68
N ARG A 66 -9.26 -9.45 13.35
CA ARG A 66 -10.03 -10.29 12.44
C ARG A 66 -9.10 -11.31 11.79
N GLY A 67 -9.59 -12.53 11.62
CA GLY A 67 -8.93 -13.52 10.77
C GLY A 67 -8.88 -13.01 9.32
N GLY A 68 -7.84 -13.39 8.59
CA GLY A 68 -7.67 -13.00 7.20
C GLY A 68 -6.45 -13.65 6.59
N GLU A 69 -6.24 -13.33 5.32
CA GLU A 69 -5.19 -13.93 4.49
C GLU A 69 -4.38 -12.84 3.80
N ILE A 70 -3.16 -13.20 3.45
CA ILE A 70 -2.29 -12.42 2.57
C ILE A 70 -1.61 -13.39 1.62
N THR A 71 -1.68 -13.09 0.33
CA THR A 71 -0.97 -13.83 -0.71
C THR A 71 0.07 -12.91 -1.31
N CYS A 72 1.30 -13.39 -1.43
CA CYS A 72 2.42 -12.65 -2.00
C CYS A 72 2.98 -13.38 -3.21
N LEU A 73 3.33 -12.62 -4.24
CA LEU A 73 3.89 -13.10 -5.49
C LEU A 73 5.26 -12.44 -5.70
N PHE A 74 6.22 -13.22 -6.17
CA PHE A 74 7.49 -12.73 -6.67
C PHE A 74 7.35 -12.43 -8.17
N ASP A 75 6.95 -11.20 -8.48
CA ASP A 75 6.75 -10.71 -9.84
C ASP A 75 7.24 -9.25 -9.94
N LEU A 76 8.33 -9.04 -10.68
CA LEU A 76 8.93 -7.73 -10.82
C LEU A 76 8.04 -6.75 -11.60
N ALA A 77 7.39 -7.22 -12.67
CA ALA A 77 6.55 -6.38 -13.51
C ALA A 77 5.30 -5.92 -12.76
N LEU A 78 4.65 -6.83 -12.03
CA LEU A 78 3.50 -6.51 -11.20
C LEU A 78 3.86 -5.56 -10.05
N ALA A 79 4.96 -5.83 -9.36
CA ALA A 79 5.43 -4.93 -8.31
C ALA A 79 5.78 -3.54 -8.86
N GLU A 80 6.38 -3.46 -10.05
CA GLU A 80 6.67 -2.19 -10.68
C GLU A 80 5.40 -1.43 -11.12
N LEU A 81 4.42 -2.14 -11.69
CA LEU A 81 3.13 -1.56 -12.06
C LEU A 81 2.46 -0.88 -10.86
N PHE A 82 2.37 -1.58 -9.71
CA PHE A 82 1.80 -1.03 -8.48
C PHE A 82 2.67 0.05 -7.84
N ARG A 83 4.00 -0.02 -7.95
CA ARG A 83 4.86 1.10 -7.49
C ARG A 83 4.63 2.36 -8.31
N ARG A 84 4.49 2.23 -9.63
CA ARG A 84 4.27 3.36 -10.54
C ARG A 84 2.89 4.00 -10.36
N SER A 85 1.91 3.26 -9.86
CA SER A 85 0.59 3.82 -9.56
C SER A 85 0.55 4.66 -8.27
N ILE A 86 1.59 4.64 -7.43
CA ILE A 86 1.67 5.45 -6.21
C ILE A 86 2.07 6.88 -6.57
N ALA A 87 1.09 7.78 -6.66
CA ALA A 87 1.33 9.20 -6.91
C ALA A 87 1.83 9.96 -5.67
N LEU A 88 1.28 9.64 -4.50
CA LEU A 88 1.71 10.23 -3.23
C LEU A 88 1.75 9.14 -2.16
N ARG A 89 2.83 9.16 -1.38
CA ARG A 89 2.99 8.33 -0.20
C ARG A 89 3.67 9.10 0.92
N SER A 90 3.41 8.68 2.14
CA SER A 90 4.18 9.10 3.30
C SER A 90 5.60 8.54 3.26
N ARG A 91 6.52 9.17 4.00
CA ARG A 91 7.94 8.78 4.04
C ARG A 91 8.46 8.86 5.46
N CYS A 92 9.11 7.80 5.91
CA CYS A 92 9.92 7.83 7.12
C CYS A 92 11.15 8.75 6.95
N LYS A 93 11.66 9.35 8.04
CA LYS A 93 12.85 10.22 7.98
C LYS A 93 14.11 9.51 7.47
N ASN A 94 14.21 8.21 7.71
CA ASN A 94 15.30 7.33 7.27
C ASN A 94 14.98 6.61 5.95
N ASP A 95 13.91 6.99 5.25
CA ASP A 95 13.52 6.37 4.00
C ASP A 95 14.53 6.77 2.91
N LYS A 96 15.52 5.90 2.66
CA LYS A 96 16.46 6.10 1.55
C LYS A 96 15.69 6.00 0.24
N ALA A 97 15.88 6.99 -0.64
CA ALA A 97 15.22 7.09 -1.95
C ALA A 97 15.44 5.81 -2.76
#